data_AF-A0A543IK47-F1
#
_entry.id   AF-A0A543IK47-F1
#
_cell.length_a   1.000
_cell.length_b   1.000
_cell.length_c   1.000
_cell.angle_alpha   90.00
_cell.angle_beta   90.00
_cell.angle_gamma   90.00
#
_symmetry.space_group_name_H-M   'P 1'
#
loop_
_entity.id
_entity.type
_entity.pdbx_description
1 polymer ?
#
loop_
_entity_poly.entity_id
_entity_poly.type
_entity_poly.pdbx_seq_one_letter_code
_entity_poly.pdbx_strand_id
1 'polypeptide(L)'
;MSVSGDTVPGGTVPGGSGGTVPDDYEARLQAWTGRELLTRRFGQDPVNVPMIRHWVEAMEDDNPVYLDEDAAKATGRDGIVAPASMVQAWTMRGYAASVRPSGERTGSDELTELLAEGGYTSVVATDSEFEFHRELVPGDHVSVEEVVESISPEKKTALGAGRFVTTVRTYRDAGGEVVATQRWRLLRFKPAGKPAKPAEKPAEKQRALRPRPAINHDNAFWFEAAREHRLVIQRCTACKSLRHPPGPCCPQCGSFEWDTVEACGEGHVYSYVVAHHPRHPAFDYPLVIAVVELAEGTRLITNMTGVEPEDVEIGMPVVLEWIDPDPDLSLPAFRPADPKER
;
A
#
# COMPACT_ATOMS: atom_id res chain seq x y z
N MET A 1 -13.59 34.54 11.51
CA MET A 1 -12.56 34.05 12.46
C MET A 1 -11.71 33.07 11.70
N SER A 2 -10.58 33.55 11.19
CA SER A 2 -9.59 32.73 10.48
C SER A 2 -8.88 31.83 11.48
N VAL A 3 -8.81 30.54 11.18
CA VAL A 3 -7.93 29.60 11.86
C VAL A 3 -6.93 29.13 10.83
N SER A 4 -5.72 29.67 10.94
CA SER A 4 -4.53 29.29 10.19
C SER A 4 -4.18 27.85 10.56
N GLY A 5 -4.14 26.97 9.56
CA GLY A 5 -3.68 25.59 9.73
C GLY A 5 -2.16 25.55 9.61
N ASP A 6 -1.48 25.42 10.74
CA ASP A 6 -0.05 25.14 10.75
C ASP A 6 0.20 23.68 10.34
N THR A 7 0.88 23.55 9.21
CA THR A 7 1.39 22.32 8.63
C THR A 7 2.40 21.68 9.59
N VAL A 8 2.11 20.46 10.06
CA VAL A 8 3.11 19.63 10.75
C VAL A 8 4.23 19.29 9.76
N PRO A 9 5.51 19.55 10.06
CA PRO A 9 6.60 19.24 9.15
C PRO A 9 6.71 17.71 9.01
N GLY A 10 6.60 17.23 7.77
CA GLY A 10 6.97 15.87 7.43
C GLY A 10 8.42 15.62 7.80
N GLY A 11 8.66 14.61 8.64
CA GLY A 11 9.99 14.14 8.95
C GLY A 11 10.68 13.67 7.67
N THR A 12 11.57 14.51 7.14
CA THR A 12 12.56 14.14 6.15
C THR A 12 13.39 12.98 6.70
N VAL A 13 13.22 11.79 6.12
CA VAL A 13 14.22 10.73 6.17
C VAL A 13 15.44 11.27 5.43
N PRO A 14 16.63 11.38 6.06
CA PRO A 14 17.82 11.81 5.34
C PRO A 14 18.08 10.81 4.23
N GLY A 15 18.15 11.31 2.99
CA GLY A 15 18.59 10.54 1.85
C GLY A 15 19.94 9.90 2.18
N GLY A 16 20.05 8.59 1.94
CA GLY A 16 21.24 7.81 2.19
C GLY A 16 22.42 8.37 1.41
N SER A 17 23.21 9.23 2.06
CA SER A 17 24.61 9.43 1.71
C SER A 17 25.31 8.10 1.98
N GLY A 18 26.04 7.58 0.99
CA GLY A 18 26.95 6.45 1.15
C GLY A 18 28.10 6.81 2.11
N GLY A 19 27.77 6.88 3.40
CA GLY A 19 28.73 7.02 4.47
C GLY A 19 29.47 5.71 4.66
N THR A 20 30.78 5.79 4.81
CA THR A 20 31.60 4.70 5.32
C THR A 20 31.05 4.26 6.67
N VAL A 21 30.60 3.01 6.77
CA VAL A 21 30.15 2.41 8.03
C VAL A 21 31.30 2.50 9.05
N PRO A 22 31.07 2.99 10.28
CA PRO A 22 32.11 3.11 11.29
C PRO A 22 32.83 1.78 11.57
N ASP A 23 34.13 1.83 11.86
CA ASP A 23 34.95 0.63 12.12
C ASP A 23 34.46 -0.22 13.31
N ASP A 24 33.70 0.38 14.24
CA ASP A 24 33.14 -0.28 15.42
C ASP A 24 31.76 -0.92 15.18
N TYR A 25 31.21 -0.82 13.97
CA TYR A 25 29.86 -1.24 13.63
C TYR A 25 29.56 -2.71 13.97
N GLU A 26 30.47 -3.62 13.62
CA GLU A 26 30.27 -5.05 13.89
C GLU A 26 30.27 -5.33 15.41
N ALA A 27 31.14 -4.65 16.17
CA ALA A 27 31.17 -4.80 17.62
C ALA A 27 29.88 -4.28 18.26
N ARG A 28 29.36 -3.14 17.79
CA ARG A 28 28.07 -2.59 18.21
C ARG A 28 26.91 -3.55 17.93
N LEU A 29 26.89 -4.18 16.75
CA LEU A 29 25.88 -5.19 16.41
C LEU A 29 25.99 -6.42 17.32
N GLN A 30 27.19 -6.99 17.47
CA GLN A 30 27.36 -8.21 18.27
C GLN A 30 27.04 -7.99 19.76
N ALA A 31 27.24 -6.77 20.26
CA ALA A 31 26.86 -6.39 21.62
C ALA A 31 25.34 -6.44 21.90
N TRP A 32 24.49 -6.57 20.87
CA TRP A 32 23.05 -6.78 21.03
C TRP A 32 22.68 -8.21 21.42
N THR A 33 23.54 -9.19 21.19
CA THR A 33 23.28 -10.57 21.60
C THR A 33 23.01 -10.64 23.10
N GLY A 34 21.87 -11.20 23.49
CA GLY A 34 21.39 -11.28 24.87
C GLY A 34 20.69 -10.03 25.39
N ARG A 35 20.56 -8.95 24.60
CA ARG A 35 19.81 -7.75 25.01
C ARG A 35 18.32 -7.89 24.75
N GLU A 36 17.55 -7.24 25.62
CA GLU A 36 16.10 -7.09 25.45
C GLU A 36 15.79 -6.14 24.27
N LEU A 37 14.90 -6.58 23.38
CA LEU A 37 14.27 -5.72 22.36
C LEU A 37 12.94 -5.16 22.85
N LEU A 38 12.21 -5.97 23.62
CA LEU A 38 10.91 -5.64 24.17
C LEU A 38 10.89 -6.04 25.64
N THR A 39 10.90 -5.05 26.52
CA THR A 39 10.63 -5.26 27.93
C THR A 39 9.22 -5.83 28.09
N ARG A 40 9.05 -6.73 29.07
CA ARG A 40 7.80 -7.45 29.31
C ARG A 40 6.59 -6.52 29.28
N ARG A 41 5.66 -6.80 28.36
CA ARG A 41 4.45 -6.01 28.14
C ARG A 41 3.23 -6.91 28.00
N PHE A 42 2.17 -6.56 28.71
CA PHE A 42 0.89 -7.22 28.58
C PHE A 42 0.20 -6.89 27.25
N GLY A 43 -0.54 -7.86 26.73
CA GLY A 43 -1.48 -7.67 25.64
C GLY A 43 -2.55 -6.64 25.98
N GLN A 44 -3.19 -6.08 24.96
CA GLN A 44 -4.24 -5.08 25.14
C GLN A 44 -5.44 -5.66 25.90
N ASP A 45 -5.79 -6.91 25.58
CA ASP A 45 -6.96 -7.58 26.11
C ASP A 45 -6.55 -8.95 26.68
N PRO A 46 -7.23 -9.42 27.75
CA PRO A 46 -7.19 -10.83 28.11
C PRO A 46 -7.70 -11.70 26.95
N VAL A 47 -7.32 -12.97 26.97
CA VAL A 47 -7.86 -14.00 26.09
C VAL A 47 -9.37 -13.97 26.18
N ASN A 48 -10.05 -13.87 25.04
CA ASN A 48 -11.49 -13.67 25.00
C ASN A 48 -12.15 -14.39 23.83
N VAL A 49 -13.37 -14.86 24.07
CA VAL A 49 -14.16 -15.65 23.11
C VAL A 49 -14.45 -14.88 21.81
N PRO A 50 -14.78 -13.57 21.82
CA PRO A 50 -15.01 -12.83 20.58
C PRO A 50 -13.82 -12.87 19.61
N MET A 51 -12.59 -12.67 20.10
CA MET A 51 -11.39 -12.75 19.28
C MET A 51 -11.09 -14.18 18.83
N ILE A 52 -11.31 -15.19 19.68
CA ILE A 52 -11.18 -16.61 19.31
C ILE A 52 -12.12 -16.93 18.14
N ARG A 53 -13.40 -16.55 18.26
CA ARG A 53 -14.41 -16.76 17.20
C ARG A 53 -13.97 -16.14 15.87
N HIS A 54 -13.57 -14.87 15.88
CA HIS A 54 -13.12 -14.20 14.65
C HIS A 54 -11.89 -14.85 14.03
N TRP A 55 -10.97 -15.33 14.85
CA TRP A 55 -9.78 -16.02 14.36
C TRP A 55 -10.13 -17.35 13.71
N VAL A 56 -10.93 -18.20 14.37
CA VAL A 56 -11.27 -19.53 13.84
C VAL A 56 -12.14 -19.43 12.59
N GLU A 57 -13.05 -18.45 12.51
CA GLU A 57 -13.82 -18.14 11.30
C GLU A 57 -12.90 -17.74 10.13
N ALA A 58 -11.91 -16.88 10.39
CA ALA A 58 -10.99 -16.40 9.34
C ALA A 58 -9.99 -17.47 8.89
N MET A 59 -9.63 -18.41 9.77
CA MET A 59 -8.71 -19.50 9.49
C MET A 59 -9.41 -20.77 8.99
N GLU A 60 -10.75 -20.79 8.96
CA GLU A 60 -11.57 -21.96 8.63
C GLU A 60 -11.22 -23.17 9.51
N ASP A 61 -10.99 -22.94 10.81
CA ASP A 61 -10.67 -23.98 11.81
C ASP A 61 -11.93 -24.36 12.61
N ASP A 62 -12.58 -25.45 12.21
CA ASP A 62 -13.84 -25.93 12.79
C ASP A 62 -13.67 -26.76 14.07
N ASN A 63 -12.50 -26.77 14.71
CA ASN A 63 -12.30 -27.55 15.93
C ASN A 63 -13.21 -27.04 17.08
N PRO A 64 -14.15 -27.87 17.58
CA PRO A 64 -15.21 -27.40 18.46
C PRO A 64 -14.71 -26.98 19.85
N VAL A 65 -13.51 -27.41 20.27
CA VAL A 65 -12.95 -27.08 21.60
C VAL A 65 -12.74 -25.58 21.82
N TYR A 66 -12.77 -24.78 20.75
CA TYR A 66 -12.57 -23.33 20.82
C TYR A 66 -13.87 -22.55 21.13
N LEU A 67 -15.03 -23.10 20.79
CA LEU A 67 -16.33 -22.39 20.86
C LEU A 67 -17.45 -23.17 21.54
N ASP A 68 -17.28 -24.47 21.78
CA ASP A 68 -18.25 -25.33 22.46
C ASP A 68 -17.65 -25.86 23.78
N GLU A 69 -18.26 -25.45 24.90
CA GLU A 69 -17.82 -25.85 26.25
C GLU A 69 -17.93 -27.36 26.48
N ASP A 70 -18.99 -27.99 26.01
CA ASP A 70 -19.23 -29.42 26.24
C ASP A 70 -18.25 -30.25 25.42
N ALA A 71 -17.98 -29.83 24.18
CA ALA A 71 -16.94 -30.44 23.35
C ALA A 71 -15.55 -30.30 23.97
N ALA A 72 -15.22 -29.12 24.52
CA ALA A 72 -13.95 -28.91 25.22
C ALA A 72 -13.84 -29.82 26.46
N LYS A 73 -14.88 -29.86 27.32
CA LYS A 73 -14.91 -30.72 28.51
C LYS A 73 -14.82 -32.21 28.18
N ALA A 74 -15.43 -32.65 27.08
CA ALA A 74 -15.35 -34.03 26.60
C ALA A 74 -13.91 -34.47 26.28
N THR A 75 -12.99 -33.52 26.04
CA THR A 75 -11.56 -33.80 25.82
C THR A 75 -10.71 -33.77 27.09
N GLY A 76 -11.31 -33.57 28.27
CA GLY A 76 -10.62 -33.48 29.55
C GLY A 76 -10.11 -32.07 29.91
N ARG A 77 -10.54 -31.04 29.18
CA ARG A 77 -10.29 -29.62 29.50
C ARG A 77 -11.36 -29.10 30.47
N ASP A 78 -11.06 -28.03 31.20
CA ASP A 78 -12.05 -27.42 32.11
C ASP A 78 -13.10 -26.57 31.37
N GLY A 79 -12.80 -26.13 30.15
CA GLY A 79 -13.67 -25.33 29.29
C GLY A 79 -13.00 -25.01 27.96
N ILE A 80 -13.56 -24.04 27.24
CA ILE A 80 -13.01 -23.61 25.95
C ILE A 80 -11.59 -23.09 26.09
N VAL A 81 -10.77 -23.35 25.07
CA VAL A 81 -9.38 -22.91 24.98
C VAL A 81 -9.18 -22.03 23.74
N ALA A 82 -8.18 -21.17 23.78
CA ALA A 82 -7.74 -20.46 22.58
C ALA A 82 -6.89 -21.39 21.70
N PRO A 83 -7.02 -21.33 20.36
CA PRO A 83 -6.08 -21.94 19.44
C PRO A 83 -4.63 -21.55 19.79
N ALA A 84 -3.72 -22.51 19.88
CA ALA A 84 -2.34 -22.27 20.30
C ALA A 84 -1.62 -21.23 19.40
N SER A 85 -1.90 -21.28 18.10
CA SER A 85 -1.44 -20.31 17.08
C SER A 85 -1.83 -18.85 17.36
N MET A 86 -2.83 -18.59 18.21
CA MET A 86 -3.23 -17.24 18.60
C MET A 86 -2.30 -16.59 19.64
N VAL A 87 -1.32 -17.30 20.22
CA VAL A 87 -0.50 -16.75 21.32
C VAL A 87 0.12 -15.39 20.99
N GLN A 88 0.55 -15.20 19.74
CA GLN A 88 1.11 -13.93 19.28
C GLN A 88 0.02 -12.86 19.13
N ALA A 89 -1.17 -13.21 18.66
CA ALA A 89 -2.27 -12.28 18.40
C ALA A 89 -2.69 -11.50 19.66
N TRP A 90 -2.66 -12.13 20.84
CA TRP A 90 -2.97 -11.48 22.12
C TRP A 90 -2.02 -10.35 22.48
N THR A 91 -0.80 -10.35 21.95
CA THR A 91 0.26 -9.41 22.31
C THR A 91 0.67 -8.48 21.16
N MET A 92 0.01 -8.59 20.01
CA MET A 92 0.22 -7.68 18.88
C MET A 92 -0.09 -6.23 19.28
N ARG A 93 0.66 -5.29 18.70
CA ARG A 93 0.33 -3.86 18.84
C ARG A 93 -1.00 -3.57 18.15
N GLY A 94 -1.92 -2.94 18.87
CA GLY A 94 -3.18 -2.45 18.30
C GLY A 94 -2.96 -1.38 17.23
N TYR A 95 -3.93 -1.24 16.33
CA TYR A 95 -3.85 -0.35 15.17
C TYR A 95 -3.46 1.09 15.53
N ALA A 96 -4.08 1.68 16.56
CA ALA A 96 -3.80 3.05 16.99
C ALA A 96 -2.32 3.25 17.37
N ALA A 97 -1.73 2.31 18.10
CA ALA A 97 -0.31 2.35 18.48
C ALA A 97 0.62 2.16 17.27
N SER A 98 0.15 1.48 16.22
CA SER A 98 0.89 1.30 14.96
C SER A 98 0.88 2.56 14.09
N VAL A 99 -0.22 3.33 14.07
CA VAL A 99 -0.35 4.56 13.25
C VAL A 99 0.01 5.84 14.00
N ARG A 100 0.00 5.81 15.34
CA ARG A 100 0.40 6.90 16.24
C ARG A 100 1.30 6.32 17.33
N PRO A 101 2.56 6.01 17.02
CA PRO A 101 3.49 5.49 18.02
C PRO A 101 3.66 6.52 19.14
N SER A 102 3.68 6.05 20.40
CA SER A 102 4.20 6.86 21.50
C SER A 102 5.65 7.20 21.18
N GLY A 103 6.11 8.42 21.51
CA GLY A 103 7.52 8.80 21.32
C GLY A 103 8.53 8.00 22.17
N GLU A 104 8.07 6.95 22.86
CA GLU A 104 8.88 6.03 23.64
C GLU A 104 9.64 5.09 22.70
N ARG A 105 10.97 5.16 22.76
CA ARG A 105 11.86 4.32 21.96
C ARG A 105 12.01 2.96 22.60
N THR A 106 11.94 1.91 21.79
CA THR A 106 12.14 0.52 22.20
C THR A 106 13.50 0.00 21.74
N GLY A 107 13.98 -1.09 22.34
CA GLY A 107 15.21 -1.76 21.86
C GLY A 107 15.09 -2.23 20.40
N SER A 108 13.87 -2.56 19.96
CA SER A 108 13.58 -2.84 18.55
C SER A 108 13.84 -1.65 17.62
N ASP A 109 13.53 -0.43 18.05
CA ASP A 109 13.76 0.80 17.26
C ASP A 109 15.27 1.07 17.15
N GLU A 110 15.98 0.98 18.28
CA GLU A 110 17.44 1.18 18.33
C GLU A 110 18.20 0.15 17.49
N LEU A 111 17.84 -1.13 17.56
CA LEU A 111 18.46 -2.16 16.73
C LEU A 111 18.12 -1.95 15.24
N THR A 112 16.90 -1.51 14.93
CA THR A 112 16.48 -1.20 13.56
C THR A 112 17.28 -0.05 12.98
N GLU A 113 17.54 1.01 13.75
CA GLU A 113 18.40 2.12 13.37
C GLU A 113 19.84 1.69 13.17
N LEU A 114 20.41 0.90 14.10
CA LEU A 114 21.76 0.35 13.93
C LEU A 114 21.87 -0.52 12.67
N LEU A 115 20.87 -1.33 12.36
CA LEU A 115 20.86 -2.09 11.11
C LEU A 115 20.74 -1.18 9.88
N ALA A 116 20.00 -0.07 9.98
CA ALA A 116 19.89 0.93 8.92
C ALA A 116 21.20 1.70 8.68
N GLU A 117 22.02 1.96 9.72
CA GLU A 117 23.36 2.54 9.57
C GLU A 117 24.25 1.68 8.63
N GLY A 118 24.09 0.36 8.66
CA GLY A 118 24.77 -0.58 7.75
C GLY A 118 24.09 -0.76 6.39
N GLY A 119 23.01 -0.02 6.11
CA GLY A 119 22.23 -0.09 4.88
C GLY A 119 21.16 -1.20 4.85
N TYR A 120 20.95 -1.94 5.94
CA TYR A 120 19.97 -3.04 6.00
C TYR A 120 18.56 -2.52 6.36
N THR A 121 17.99 -1.75 5.43
CA THR A 121 16.72 -1.03 5.61
C THR A 121 15.49 -1.88 5.28
N SER A 122 15.65 -2.99 4.56
CA SER A 122 14.54 -3.90 4.22
C SER A 122 14.50 -5.11 5.15
N VAL A 123 13.30 -5.66 5.35
CA VAL A 123 13.05 -6.77 6.27
C VAL A 123 12.12 -7.81 5.66
N VAL A 124 12.38 -9.09 5.92
CA VAL A 124 11.46 -10.19 5.64
C VAL A 124 11.58 -11.24 6.75
N ALA A 125 10.46 -11.82 7.18
CA ALA A 125 10.46 -12.98 8.07
C ALA A 125 10.87 -14.24 7.29
N THR A 126 11.80 -15.02 7.82
CA THR A 126 12.28 -16.25 7.16
C THR A 126 11.80 -17.50 7.87
N ASP A 127 11.81 -17.49 9.21
CA ASP A 127 11.49 -18.68 10.01
C ASP A 127 10.74 -18.26 11.29
N SER A 128 9.82 -19.11 11.72
CA SER A 128 9.07 -18.95 12.98
C SER A 128 8.81 -20.32 13.60
N GLU A 129 9.40 -20.57 14.75
CA GLU A 129 9.24 -21.81 15.50
C GLU A 129 8.55 -21.49 16.83
N PHE A 130 7.51 -22.25 17.19
CA PHE A 130 6.78 -22.09 18.44
C PHE A 130 6.88 -23.36 19.29
N GLU A 131 7.09 -23.19 20.59
CA GLU A 131 6.83 -24.22 21.59
C GLU A 131 5.69 -23.75 22.49
N PHE A 132 4.64 -24.57 22.62
CA PHE A 132 3.48 -24.28 23.48
C PHE A 132 3.56 -25.15 24.73
N HIS A 133 3.63 -24.52 25.89
CA HIS A 133 3.76 -25.21 27.18
C HIS A 133 2.40 -25.37 27.87
N ARG A 134 1.46 -24.45 27.62
CA ARG A 134 0.12 -24.45 28.20
C ARG A 134 -0.89 -23.89 27.21
N GLU A 135 -2.09 -24.48 27.18
CA GLU A 135 -3.23 -23.92 26.47
C GLU A 135 -3.80 -22.72 27.23
N LEU A 136 -4.09 -21.66 26.48
CA LEU A 136 -4.68 -20.45 27.04
C LEU A 136 -6.20 -20.60 27.14
N VAL A 137 -6.78 -20.09 28.23
CA VAL A 137 -8.24 -20.07 28.44
C VAL A 137 -8.75 -18.64 28.49
N PRO A 138 -10.03 -18.37 28.16
CA PRO A 138 -10.61 -17.05 28.33
C PRO A 138 -10.40 -16.50 29.74
N GLY A 139 -9.95 -15.25 29.83
CA GLY A 139 -9.57 -14.59 31.07
C GLY A 139 -8.06 -14.59 31.35
N ASP A 140 -7.27 -15.48 30.73
CA ASP A 140 -5.81 -15.40 30.81
C ASP A 140 -5.32 -14.06 30.24
N HIS A 141 -4.41 -13.38 30.93
CA HIS A 141 -3.79 -12.15 30.42
C HIS A 141 -2.34 -12.40 30.07
N VAL A 142 -2.06 -12.44 28.77
CA VAL A 142 -0.75 -12.79 28.23
C VAL A 142 0.14 -11.56 28.13
N SER A 143 1.40 -11.72 28.50
CA SER A 143 2.49 -10.78 28.32
C SER A 143 3.56 -11.38 27.43
N VAL A 144 4.32 -10.52 26.75
CA VAL A 144 5.47 -10.93 25.92
C VAL A 144 6.69 -10.10 26.26
N GLU A 145 7.84 -10.76 26.27
CA GLU A 145 9.18 -10.16 26.28
C GLU A 145 9.99 -10.74 25.12
N GLU A 146 10.95 -9.98 24.59
CA GLU A 146 11.75 -10.37 23.43
C GLU A 146 13.23 -10.07 23.66
N VAL A 147 14.09 -11.06 23.40
CA VAL A 147 15.55 -10.95 23.53
C VAL A 147 16.20 -11.31 22.20
N VAL A 148 17.28 -10.59 21.84
CA VAL A 148 18.12 -10.95 20.70
C VAL A 148 18.92 -12.19 21.06
N GLU A 149 18.72 -13.28 20.33
CA GLU A 149 19.52 -14.47 20.51
C GLU A 149 20.82 -14.40 19.70
N SER A 150 20.73 -13.95 18.44
CA SER A 150 21.91 -13.86 17.58
C SER A 150 21.72 -12.91 16.41
N ILE A 151 22.83 -12.32 15.96
CA ILE A 151 22.91 -11.55 14.71
C ILE A 151 24.00 -12.17 13.85
N SER A 152 23.63 -12.67 12.67
CA SER A 152 24.60 -13.32 11.80
C SER A 152 25.58 -12.32 11.18
N PRO A 153 26.76 -12.80 10.73
CA PRO A 153 27.55 -12.08 9.73
C PRO A 153 26.71 -11.73 8.49
N GLU A 154 27.19 -10.78 7.68
CA GLU A 154 26.58 -10.50 6.38
C GLU A 154 26.61 -11.75 5.50
N LYS A 155 25.46 -12.07 4.90
CA LYS A 155 25.27 -13.17 3.96
C LYS A 155 24.68 -12.64 2.67
N LYS A 156 25.12 -13.22 1.55
CA LYS A 156 24.51 -12.99 0.25
C LYS A 156 23.26 -13.87 0.13
N THR A 157 22.11 -13.25 -0.10
CA THR A 157 20.82 -13.93 -0.29
C THR A 157 20.23 -13.57 -1.65
N ALA A 158 19.11 -14.22 -2.03
CA ALA A 158 18.39 -13.85 -3.25
C ALA A 158 17.82 -12.41 -3.21
N LEU A 159 17.55 -11.87 -2.03
CA LEU A 159 16.98 -10.53 -1.83
C LEU A 159 18.06 -9.44 -1.72
N GLY A 160 19.33 -9.84 -1.63
CA GLY A 160 20.47 -8.93 -1.47
C GLY A 160 21.43 -9.39 -0.36
N ALA A 161 22.45 -8.57 -0.10
CA ALA A 161 23.32 -8.74 1.05
C ALA A 161 22.54 -8.38 2.32
N GLY A 162 22.50 -9.29 3.29
CA GLY A 162 21.71 -9.11 4.50
C GLY A 162 22.23 -9.91 5.68
N ARG A 163 21.62 -9.68 6.83
CA ARG A 163 21.94 -10.32 8.11
C ARG A 163 20.68 -10.95 8.68
N PHE A 164 20.84 -12.13 9.23
CA PHE A 164 19.76 -12.76 9.97
C PHE A 164 19.81 -12.27 11.41
N VAL A 165 18.68 -11.80 11.90
CA VAL A 165 18.45 -11.44 13.30
C VAL A 165 17.50 -12.49 13.86
N THR A 166 17.98 -13.27 14.82
CA THR A 166 17.17 -14.27 15.51
C THR A 166 16.84 -13.75 16.89
N THR A 167 15.56 -13.77 17.23
CA THR A 167 15.05 -13.35 18.54
C THR A 167 14.29 -14.50 19.18
N VAL A 168 14.24 -14.48 20.51
CA VAL A 168 13.39 -15.38 21.29
C VAL A 168 12.36 -14.54 22.01
N ARG A 169 11.10 -14.85 21.77
CA ARG A 169 9.96 -14.27 22.46
C ARG A 169 9.46 -15.24 23.51
N THR A 170 9.28 -14.74 24.73
CA THR A 170 8.74 -15.52 25.83
C THR A 170 7.37 -14.96 26.18
N TYR A 171 6.36 -15.83 26.11
CA TYR A 171 4.98 -15.49 26.46
C TYR A 171 4.70 -15.98 27.87
N ARG A 172 4.15 -15.11 28.71
CA ARG A 172 3.81 -15.42 30.10
C ARG A 172 2.41 -15.00 30.45
N ASP A 173 1.74 -15.74 31.32
CA ASP A 173 0.47 -15.30 31.89
C ASP A 173 0.66 -14.21 32.98
N ALA A 174 -0.43 -13.82 33.63
CA ALA A 174 -0.44 -12.84 34.71
C ALA A 174 0.35 -13.29 35.94
N GLY A 175 0.44 -14.60 36.20
CA GLY A 175 1.24 -15.18 37.27
C GLY A 175 2.74 -15.22 36.97
N GLY A 176 3.12 -15.05 35.69
CA GLY A 176 4.51 -15.08 35.24
C GLY A 176 4.98 -16.44 34.75
N GLU A 177 4.10 -17.44 34.71
CA GLU A 177 4.42 -18.75 34.15
C GLU A 177 4.55 -18.66 32.63
N VAL A 178 5.51 -19.41 32.07
CA VAL A 178 5.75 -19.43 30.62
C VAL A 178 4.67 -20.28 29.95
N VAL A 179 3.90 -19.68 29.05
CA VAL A 179 2.81 -20.36 28.32
C VAL A 179 3.26 -20.79 26.93
N ALA A 180 4.16 -20.03 26.30
CA ALA A 180 4.76 -20.37 25.02
C ALA A 180 6.11 -19.67 24.84
N THR A 181 6.95 -20.22 23.97
CA THR A 181 8.12 -19.53 23.44
C THR A 181 8.07 -19.51 21.92
N GLN A 182 8.63 -18.46 21.32
CA GLN A 182 8.76 -18.34 19.88
C GLN A 182 10.19 -17.97 19.52
N ARG A 183 10.85 -18.81 18.73
CA ARG A 183 12.10 -18.48 18.07
C ARG A 183 11.77 -17.89 16.70
N TRP A 184 12.08 -16.61 16.53
CA TRP A 184 11.69 -15.84 15.35
C TRP A 184 12.93 -15.37 14.60
N ARG A 185 12.95 -15.53 13.28
CA ARG A 185 14.09 -15.16 12.45
C ARG A 185 13.69 -14.21 11.34
N LEU A 186 14.37 -13.07 11.31
CA LEU A 186 14.24 -12.04 10.29
C LEU A 186 15.50 -11.97 9.44
N LEU A 187 15.34 -11.76 8.13
CA LEU A 187 16.41 -11.27 7.27
C LEU A 187 16.28 -9.75 7.14
N ARG A 188 17.29 -9.04 7.61
CA ARG A 188 17.47 -7.60 7.39
C ARG A 188 18.46 -7.43 6.25
N PHE A 189 18.02 -6.88 5.14
CA PHE A 189 18.81 -6.86 3.91
C PHE A 189 18.92 -5.45 3.34
N LYS A 190 20.05 -5.20 2.68
CA LYS A 190 20.20 -4.06 1.79
C LYS A 190 19.25 -4.34 0.64
N PRO A 191 18.18 -3.54 0.44
CA PRO A 191 17.36 -3.70 -0.74
C PRO A 191 18.31 -3.71 -1.92
N ALA A 192 18.21 -4.74 -2.78
CA ALA A 192 18.92 -4.70 -4.03
C ALA A 192 18.61 -3.33 -4.63
N GLY A 193 19.63 -2.46 -4.75
CA GLY A 193 19.49 -1.33 -5.63
C GLY A 193 19.01 -1.96 -6.92
N LYS A 194 17.79 -1.61 -7.37
CA LYS A 194 17.36 -1.98 -8.73
C LYS A 194 18.60 -1.76 -9.56
N PRO A 195 19.16 -2.79 -10.23
CA PRO A 195 20.39 -2.59 -10.95
C PRO A 195 20.16 -1.33 -11.77
N ALA A 196 20.96 -0.31 -11.50
CA ALA A 196 21.13 0.74 -12.49
C ALA A 196 21.46 -0.08 -13.72
N LYS A 197 20.51 -0.14 -14.67
CA LYS A 197 20.78 -0.75 -15.97
C LYS A 197 22.17 -0.23 -16.34
N PRO A 198 23.11 -1.11 -16.74
CA PRO A 198 24.40 -0.65 -17.23
C PRO A 198 24.11 0.54 -18.13
N ALA A 199 24.89 1.62 -18.00
CA ALA A 199 24.84 2.71 -18.95
C ALA A 199 25.21 2.14 -20.32
N GLU A 200 24.23 1.52 -20.98
CA GLU A 200 24.19 1.36 -22.41
C GLU A 200 24.36 2.78 -22.94
N LYS A 201 25.31 2.92 -23.85
CA LYS A 201 25.40 4.07 -24.76
C LYS A 201 23.98 4.52 -25.10
N PRO A 202 23.66 5.82 -25.08
CA PRO A 202 22.28 6.32 -25.12
C PRO A 202 21.56 5.78 -26.36
N ALA A 203 20.91 4.63 -26.18
CA ALA A 203 19.85 4.14 -27.03
C ALA A 203 18.61 4.80 -26.44
N GLU A 204 17.90 5.55 -27.28
CA GLU A 204 16.66 6.24 -26.94
C GLU A 204 15.80 5.33 -26.05
N LYS A 205 15.62 5.72 -24.78
CA LYS A 205 14.78 4.99 -23.83
C LYS A 205 13.37 4.94 -24.44
N GLN A 206 12.97 3.80 -24.99
CA GLN A 206 11.58 3.55 -25.34
C GLN A 206 10.73 3.76 -24.08
N ARG A 207 9.85 4.77 -24.14
CA ARG A 207 8.92 5.13 -23.07
C ARG A 207 8.11 3.88 -22.70
N ALA A 208 7.99 3.58 -21.41
CA ALA A 208 7.19 2.44 -20.98
C ALA A 208 5.73 2.65 -21.44
N LEU A 209 5.11 1.61 -22.00
CA LEU A 209 3.75 1.67 -22.51
C LEU A 209 2.76 1.95 -21.37
N ARG A 210 1.70 2.70 -21.65
CA ARG A 210 0.63 2.93 -20.67
C ARG A 210 -0.13 1.63 -20.37
N PRO A 211 -0.58 1.41 -19.12
CA PRO A 211 -1.47 0.30 -18.80
C PRO A 211 -2.70 0.32 -19.72
N ARG A 212 -3.02 -0.82 -20.33
CA ARG A 212 -4.12 -0.91 -21.29
C ARG A 212 -5.47 -0.88 -20.55
N PRO A 213 -6.41 0.00 -20.97
CA PRO A 213 -7.78 -0.03 -20.47
C PRO A 213 -8.46 -1.36 -20.82
N ALA A 214 -9.38 -1.82 -19.98
CA ALA A 214 -10.22 -2.97 -20.29
C ALA A 214 -11.27 -2.55 -21.34
N ILE A 215 -11.13 -3.07 -22.57
CA ILE A 215 -12.09 -2.86 -23.65
C ILE A 215 -13.17 -3.94 -23.56
N ASN A 216 -14.43 -3.52 -23.56
CA ASN A 216 -15.62 -4.37 -23.54
C ASN A 216 -16.62 -3.91 -24.61
N HIS A 217 -17.73 -4.64 -24.75
CA HIS A 217 -18.76 -4.32 -25.74
C HIS A 217 -19.32 -2.89 -25.61
N ASP A 218 -19.42 -2.37 -24.39
CA ASP A 218 -20.06 -1.07 -24.13
C ASP A 218 -19.14 0.13 -24.37
N ASN A 219 -17.82 -0.07 -24.46
CA ASN A 219 -16.85 1.00 -24.66
C ASN A 219 -15.99 0.85 -25.93
N ALA A 220 -16.06 -0.29 -26.63
CA ALA A 220 -15.24 -0.56 -27.82
C ALA A 220 -15.34 0.54 -28.89
N PHE A 221 -16.56 1.00 -29.18
CA PHE A 221 -16.81 2.07 -30.16
C PHE A 221 -16.03 3.36 -29.85
N TRP A 222 -15.82 3.66 -28.57
CA TRP A 222 -15.12 4.87 -28.13
C TRP A 222 -13.62 4.75 -28.37
N PHE A 223 -13.04 3.58 -28.08
CA PHE A 223 -11.62 3.32 -28.36
C PHE A 223 -11.33 3.17 -29.85
N GLU A 224 -12.26 2.61 -30.63
CA GLU A 224 -12.16 2.54 -32.10
C GLU A 224 -12.14 3.94 -32.72
N ALA A 225 -13.07 4.81 -32.33
CA ALA A 225 -13.07 6.21 -32.77
C ALA A 225 -11.83 6.97 -32.29
N ALA A 226 -11.37 6.73 -31.06
CA ALA A 226 -10.16 7.34 -30.53
C ALA A 226 -8.91 6.98 -31.35
N ARG A 227 -8.80 5.73 -31.85
CA ARG A 227 -7.71 5.31 -32.78
C ARG A 227 -7.73 6.06 -34.11
N GLU A 228 -8.90 6.56 -34.53
CA GLU A 228 -9.06 7.42 -35.71
C GLU A 228 -8.91 8.91 -35.35
N HIS A 229 -8.49 9.24 -34.12
CA HIS A 229 -8.41 10.60 -33.59
C HIS A 229 -9.76 11.35 -33.64
N ARG A 230 -10.86 10.61 -33.44
CA ARG A 230 -12.22 11.14 -33.37
C ARG A 230 -12.78 10.99 -31.96
N LEU A 231 -13.10 12.12 -31.33
CA LEU A 231 -13.74 12.11 -30.00
C LEU A 231 -15.24 11.94 -30.18
N VAL A 232 -15.75 10.76 -29.84
CA VAL A 232 -17.19 10.46 -29.89
C VAL A 232 -17.79 10.37 -28.49
N ILE A 233 -19.03 10.79 -28.35
CA ILE A 233 -19.80 10.76 -27.10
C ILE A 233 -21.03 9.88 -27.32
N GLN A 234 -21.30 9.01 -26.35
CA GLN A 234 -22.50 8.17 -26.37
C GLN A 234 -23.74 9.03 -26.11
N ARG A 235 -24.75 8.94 -26.97
CA ARG A 235 -26.01 9.69 -26.83
C ARG A 235 -27.20 8.76 -26.79
N CYS A 236 -28.11 8.96 -25.84
CA CYS A 236 -29.36 8.19 -25.80
C CYS A 236 -30.27 8.62 -26.96
N THR A 237 -30.80 7.67 -27.75
CA THR A 237 -31.70 8.01 -28.87
C THR A 237 -33.07 8.50 -28.39
N ALA A 238 -33.50 8.08 -27.19
CA ALA A 238 -34.79 8.43 -26.61
C ALA A 238 -34.80 9.83 -25.96
N CYS A 239 -33.92 10.09 -24.99
CA CYS A 239 -33.90 11.36 -24.23
C CYS A 239 -32.81 12.34 -24.67
N LYS A 240 -31.96 11.97 -25.65
CA LYS A 240 -30.85 12.78 -26.16
C LYS A 240 -29.75 13.11 -25.15
N SER A 241 -29.79 12.54 -23.93
CA SER A 241 -28.72 12.69 -22.95
C SER A 241 -27.39 12.19 -23.51
N LEU A 242 -26.37 13.04 -23.44
CA LEU A 242 -24.97 12.68 -23.65
C LEU A 242 -24.45 11.94 -22.42
N ARG A 243 -23.54 10.98 -22.62
CA ARG A 243 -23.04 10.08 -21.58
C ARG A 243 -21.55 9.83 -21.75
N HIS A 244 -20.82 10.06 -20.66
CA HIS A 244 -19.45 9.64 -20.48
C HIS A 244 -19.18 9.39 -18.99
N PRO A 245 -18.51 8.30 -18.59
CA PRO A 245 -18.02 7.19 -19.43
C PRO A 245 -19.16 6.40 -20.11
N PRO A 246 -18.88 5.65 -21.20
CA PRO A 246 -19.88 4.82 -21.87
C PRO A 246 -20.48 3.76 -20.95
N GLY A 247 -21.77 3.47 -21.12
CA GLY A 247 -22.46 2.46 -20.32
C GLY A 247 -23.65 1.79 -21.02
N PRO A 248 -24.12 0.65 -20.49
CA PRO A 248 -25.08 -0.24 -21.17
C PRO A 248 -26.50 0.34 -21.25
N CYS A 249 -26.91 1.19 -20.30
CA CYS A 249 -28.23 1.82 -20.28
C CYS A 249 -28.16 3.30 -19.92
N CYS A 250 -29.16 4.07 -20.34
CA CYS A 250 -29.23 5.49 -20.04
C CYS A 250 -29.63 5.72 -18.57
N PRO A 251 -28.83 6.44 -17.76
CA PRO A 251 -29.17 6.68 -16.35
C PRO A 251 -30.35 7.65 -16.18
N GLN A 252 -30.72 8.40 -17.22
CA GLN A 252 -31.84 9.36 -17.16
C GLN A 252 -33.20 8.70 -17.41
N CYS A 253 -33.28 7.75 -18.36
CA CYS A 253 -34.56 7.18 -18.80
C CYS A 253 -34.60 5.64 -18.87
N GLY A 254 -33.49 4.96 -18.60
CA GLY A 254 -33.40 3.50 -18.64
C GLY A 254 -33.32 2.87 -20.03
N SER A 255 -33.36 3.65 -21.12
CA SER A 255 -33.25 3.13 -22.49
C SER A 255 -31.91 2.43 -22.74
N PHE A 256 -31.96 1.32 -23.48
CA PHE A 256 -30.79 0.61 -24.01
C PHE A 256 -30.38 1.11 -25.41
N GLU A 257 -31.23 1.91 -26.07
CA GLU A 257 -30.98 2.43 -27.41
C GLU A 257 -30.11 3.70 -27.36
N TRP A 258 -29.02 3.70 -28.14
CA TRP A 258 -28.09 4.82 -28.23
C TRP A 258 -27.39 4.91 -29.59
N ASP A 259 -26.95 6.13 -29.91
CA ASP A 259 -26.09 6.46 -31.04
C ASP A 259 -24.86 7.24 -30.54
N THR A 260 -24.01 7.71 -31.46
CA THR A 260 -22.83 8.51 -31.13
C THR A 260 -22.92 9.90 -31.75
N VAL A 261 -22.32 10.88 -31.08
CA VAL A 261 -22.12 12.24 -31.61
C VAL A 261 -20.64 12.55 -31.55
N GLU A 262 -20.10 13.13 -32.61
CA GLU A 262 -18.72 13.60 -32.66
C GLU A 262 -18.63 14.94 -31.93
N ALA A 263 -17.70 15.03 -30.98
CA ALA A 263 -17.46 16.24 -30.19
C ALA A 263 -16.59 17.22 -30.98
N CYS A 264 -16.82 18.53 -30.82
CA CYS A 264 -16.00 19.57 -31.45
C CYS A 264 -14.58 19.62 -30.87
N GLY A 265 -14.36 19.04 -29.68
CA GLY A 265 -13.08 19.05 -28.99
C GLY A 265 -12.79 20.32 -28.21
N GLU A 266 -13.74 21.25 -28.11
CA GLU A 266 -13.63 22.43 -27.26
C GLU A 266 -14.30 22.17 -25.90
N GLY A 267 -13.74 22.76 -24.84
CA GLY A 267 -14.30 22.68 -23.51
C GLY A 267 -13.65 23.63 -22.53
N HIS A 268 -13.95 23.43 -21.26
CA HIS A 268 -13.33 24.16 -20.16
C HIS A 268 -13.03 23.22 -18.99
N VAL A 269 -11.99 23.55 -18.22
CA VAL A 269 -11.62 22.79 -17.02
C VAL A 269 -12.73 22.97 -15.97
N TYR A 270 -13.47 21.90 -15.67
CA TYR A 270 -14.49 21.90 -14.60
C TYR A 270 -13.84 21.72 -13.22
N SER A 271 -12.85 20.82 -13.12
CA SER A 271 -12.05 20.58 -11.91
C SER A 271 -10.78 19.84 -12.28
N TYR A 272 -9.73 19.91 -11.47
CA TYR A 272 -8.49 19.16 -11.71
C TYR A 272 -7.81 18.72 -10.41
N VAL A 273 -6.93 17.73 -10.51
CA VAL A 273 -6.02 17.28 -9.46
C VAL A 273 -4.63 17.07 -10.05
N VAL A 274 -3.59 17.28 -9.23
CA VAL A 274 -2.19 17.08 -9.62
C VAL A 274 -1.65 15.86 -8.88
N ALA A 275 -1.36 14.78 -9.62
CA ALA A 275 -0.80 13.57 -9.05
C ALA A 275 0.74 13.65 -9.05
N HIS A 276 1.34 13.57 -7.85
CA HIS A 276 2.80 13.57 -7.67
C HIS A 276 3.36 12.16 -7.41
N HIS A 277 2.60 11.29 -6.73
CA HIS A 277 2.99 9.96 -6.27
C HIS A 277 1.77 9.00 -6.18
N PRO A 278 1.97 7.66 -6.26
CA PRO A 278 3.22 6.97 -6.61
C PRO A 278 3.55 7.14 -8.10
N ARG A 279 4.85 7.16 -8.43
CA ARG A 279 5.30 7.35 -9.81
C ARG A 279 5.31 6.04 -10.58
N HIS A 280 4.69 6.03 -11.76
CA HIS A 280 4.71 4.91 -12.69
C HIS A 280 5.50 5.26 -13.96
N PRO A 281 6.43 4.40 -14.45
CA PRO A 281 7.31 4.73 -15.58
C PRO A 281 6.63 5.11 -16.91
N ALA A 282 5.35 4.83 -17.07
CA ALA A 282 4.57 5.13 -18.28
C ALA A 282 3.95 6.55 -18.31
N PHE A 283 4.14 7.33 -17.25
CA PHE A 283 3.59 8.68 -17.12
C PHE A 283 4.70 9.66 -16.77
N ASP A 284 4.57 10.88 -17.30
CA ASP A 284 5.37 12.03 -16.92
C ASP A 284 4.71 12.71 -15.71
N TYR A 285 5.51 13.14 -14.74
CA TYR A 285 5.04 13.74 -13.49
C TYR A 285 5.64 15.13 -13.32
N PRO A 286 4.93 16.08 -12.67
CA PRO A 286 3.58 15.97 -12.11
C PRO A 286 2.47 15.78 -13.16
N LEU A 287 1.53 14.88 -12.88
CA LEU A 287 0.46 14.52 -13.83
C LEU A 287 -0.81 15.31 -13.50
N VAL A 288 -1.18 16.23 -14.37
CA VAL A 288 -2.44 16.98 -14.26
C VAL A 288 -3.57 16.14 -14.82
N ILE A 289 -4.52 15.76 -13.95
CA ILE A 289 -5.72 15.03 -14.31
C ILE A 289 -6.89 16.00 -14.17
N ALA A 290 -7.55 16.31 -15.29
CA ALA A 290 -8.65 17.25 -15.35
C ALA A 290 -9.98 16.53 -15.67
N VAL A 291 -11.06 17.11 -15.15
CA VAL A 291 -12.42 16.90 -15.63
C VAL A 291 -12.71 18.08 -16.55
N VAL A 292 -12.85 17.83 -17.84
CA VAL A 292 -13.18 18.84 -18.84
C VAL A 292 -14.68 18.74 -19.13
N GLU A 293 -15.38 19.86 -19.03
CA GLU A 293 -16.75 19.98 -19.51
C GLU A 293 -16.71 20.46 -20.97
N LEU A 294 -17.10 19.57 -21.87
CA LEU A 294 -17.11 19.80 -23.31
C LEU A 294 -18.21 20.80 -23.68
N ALA A 295 -18.08 21.49 -24.81
CA ALA A 295 -19.06 22.46 -25.29
C ALA A 295 -20.48 21.86 -25.46
N GLU A 296 -20.58 20.56 -25.73
CA GLU A 296 -21.85 19.84 -25.83
C GLU A 296 -22.51 19.56 -24.47
N GLY A 297 -21.78 19.72 -23.36
CA GLY A 297 -22.30 19.62 -21.99
C GLY A 297 -22.05 18.30 -21.25
N THR A 298 -21.27 17.37 -21.82
CA THR A 298 -20.80 16.19 -21.08
C THR A 298 -19.42 16.43 -20.47
N ARG A 299 -19.08 15.65 -19.43
CA ARG A 299 -17.77 15.73 -18.76
C ARG A 299 -16.89 14.54 -19.13
N LEU A 300 -15.62 14.84 -19.37
CA LEU A 300 -14.60 13.87 -19.74
C LEU A 300 -13.43 13.97 -18.75
N ILE A 301 -13.02 12.84 -18.19
CA ILE A 301 -11.80 12.75 -17.38
C ILE A 301 -10.62 12.52 -18.31
N THR A 302 -9.63 13.39 -18.25
CA THR A 302 -8.53 13.44 -19.22
C THR A 302 -7.25 13.99 -18.58
N ASN A 303 -6.13 13.79 -19.26
CA ASN A 303 -4.87 14.44 -18.91
C ASN A 303 -4.84 15.83 -19.55
N MET A 304 -4.23 16.78 -18.84
CA MET A 304 -3.83 18.06 -19.44
C MET A 304 -2.43 17.95 -20.03
N THR A 305 -2.22 18.55 -21.19
CA THR A 305 -0.95 18.64 -21.92
C THR A 305 -0.61 20.10 -22.21
N GLY A 306 0.68 20.41 -22.42
CA GLY A 306 1.12 21.77 -22.78
C GLY A 306 0.87 22.85 -21.73
N VAL A 307 0.72 22.47 -20.45
CA VAL A 307 0.51 23.39 -19.33
C VAL A 307 1.24 22.88 -18.08
N GLU A 308 1.89 23.78 -17.35
CA GLU A 308 2.46 23.44 -16.04
C GLU A 308 1.36 23.37 -15.00
N PRO A 309 1.45 22.50 -13.98
CA PRO A 309 0.38 22.31 -12.99
C PRO A 309 -0.04 23.58 -12.27
N GLU A 310 0.89 24.52 -12.07
CA GLU A 310 0.67 25.79 -11.38
C GLU A 310 -0.17 26.77 -12.21
N ASP A 311 -0.20 26.61 -13.54
CA ASP A 311 -0.90 27.50 -14.46
C ASP A 311 -2.34 27.05 -14.73
N VAL A 312 -2.75 25.87 -14.24
CA VAL A 312 -4.09 25.32 -14.50
C VAL A 312 -5.13 25.98 -13.59
N GLU A 313 -6.18 26.54 -14.20
CA GLU A 313 -7.29 27.19 -13.50
C GLU A 313 -8.63 26.56 -13.85
N ILE A 314 -9.57 26.55 -12.89
CA ILE A 314 -10.96 26.15 -13.14
C ILE A 314 -11.62 27.19 -14.05
N GLY A 315 -12.27 26.73 -15.10
CA GLY A 315 -12.86 27.56 -16.15
C GLY A 315 -11.92 27.86 -17.32
N MET A 316 -10.66 27.43 -17.26
CA MET A 316 -9.69 27.59 -18.35
C MET A 316 -10.25 26.96 -19.65
N PRO A 317 -10.26 27.70 -20.77
CA PRO A 317 -10.65 27.15 -22.07
C PRO A 317 -9.59 26.17 -22.57
N VAL A 318 -10.04 25.02 -23.07
CA VAL A 318 -9.16 23.94 -23.53
C VAL A 318 -9.61 23.40 -24.87
N VAL A 319 -8.65 22.87 -25.62
CA VAL A 319 -8.87 22.23 -26.92
C VAL A 319 -8.31 20.82 -26.90
N LEU A 320 -9.01 19.92 -27.59
CA LEU A 320 -8.67 18.51 -27.72
C LEU A 320 -7.30 18.36 -28.40
N GLU A 321 -6.49 17.52 -27.80
CA GLU A 321 -5.23 17.01 -28.33
C GLU A 321 -5.25 15.48 -28.22
N TRP A 322 -4.42 14.81 -29.01
CA TRP A 322 -4.31 13.35 -28.96
C TRP A 322 -2.95 12.94 -28.40
N ILE A 323 -2.98 11.95 -27.52
CA ILE A 323 -1.79 11.27 -27.05
C ILE A 323 -1.83 9.82 -27.55
N ASP A 324 -0.72 9.38 -28.15
CA ASP A 324 -0.56 8.03 -28.67
C ASP A 324 0.49 7.27 -27.84
N PRO A 325 0.14 6.80 -26.62
CA PRO A 325 1.08 6.11 -25.74
C PRO A 325 1.57 4.73 -26.23
N ASP A 326 0.89 4.14 -27.21
CA ASP A 326 1.16 2.82 -27.82
C ASP A 326 0.66 2.89 -29.28
N PRO A 327 1.31 2.20 -30.26
CA PRO A 327 0.83 2.11 -31.64
C PRO A 327 -0.65 1.74 -31.82
N ASP A 328 -1.25 1.05 -30.84
CA ASP A 328 -2.63 0.58 -30.88
C ASP A 328 -3.58 1.33 -29.93
N LEU A 329 -3.11 2.38 -29.25
CA LEU A 329 -3.90 3.13 -28.27
C LEU A 329 -3.70 4.63 -28.44
N SER A 330 -4.78 5.30 -28.79
CA SER A 330 -4.90 6.77 -28.78
C SER A 330 -5.86 7.17 -27.67
N LEU A 331 -5.52 8.19 -26.91
CA LEU A 331 -6.39 8.74 -25.85
C LEU A 331 -6.55 10.25 -26.06
N PRO A 332 -7.74 10.80 -25.80
CA PRO A 332 -7.90 12.24 -25.77
C PRO A 332 -7.11 12.83 -24.60
N ALA A 333 -6.45 13.94 -24.87
CA ALA A 333 -5.84 14.86 -23.92
C ALA A 333 -6.37 16.27 -24.22
N PHE A 334 -6.11 17.22 -23.33
CA PHE A 334 -6.53 18.60 -23.54
C PHE A 334 -5.40 19.56 -23.23
N ARG A 335 -5.19 20.55 -24.09
CA ARG A 335 -4.25 21.64 -23.87
C ARG A 335 -4.99 22.97 -23.72
N PRO A 336 -4.40 23.98 -23.07
CA PRO A 336 -4.97 25.32 -23.07
C PRO A 336 -5.25 25.81 -24.49
N ALA A 337 -6.39 26.46 -24.69
CA ALA A 337 -6.70 27.14 -25.94
C ALA A 337 -5.75 28.34 -26.11
N ASP A 338 -5.14 28.49 -27.29
CA ASP A 338 -4.26 29.63 -27.55
C ASP A 338 -5.11 30.92 -27.61
N PRO A 339 -4.75 32.02 -26.92
CA PRO A 339 -5.51 33.27 -26.96
C PRO A 339 -5.76 33.83 -28.37
N LYS A 340 -5.03 33.35 -29.38
CA LYS A 340 -5.13 33.80 -30.79
C LYS A 340 -6.09 32.98 -31.68
N GLU A 341 -6.69 31.91 -31.18
CA GLU A 341 -7.64 31.07 -31.95
C GLU A 341 -9.12 31.43 -31.67
N ARG A 342 -9.39 32.61 -31.11
CA ARG A 342 -10.75 33.14 -30.86
C ARG A 342 -11.29 34.06 -31.95
#